data_AF-A0A1F5VIZ7-F1
#
_entry.id   AF-A0A1F5VIZ7-F1
#
_cell.length_a   1.000
_cell.length_b   1.000
_cell.length_c   1.000
_cell.angle_alpha   90.00
_cell.angle_beta   90.00
_cell.angle_gamma   90.00
#
_symmetry.space_group_name_H-M   'P 1'
#
loop_
_entity.id
_entity.type
_entity.pdbx_description
1 polymer ?
#
loop_
_entity_poly.entity_id
_entity_poly.type
_entity_poly.pdbx_seq_one_letter_code
_entity_poly.pdbx_strand_id
1 'polypeptide(L)'
;MILLQEINVRGCVDCKRFEKWWESAKAGFQNVTLEQIDATSPKGQEIVLKHSIMASPGIIVNGELFSAGGVNTGALTQKLKELGG
;
A
#
# COMPACT_ATOMS: atom_id res chain seq x y z
N MET A 1 7.54 13.85 -3.45
CA MET A 1 6.42 13.02 -3.92
C MET A 1 6.70 11.59 -3.50
N ILE A 2 5.88 11.09 -2.59
CA ILE A 2 5.95 9.74 -2.02
C ILE A 2 5.00 8.86 -2.82
N LEU A 3 5.50 7.75 -3.37
CA LEU A 3 4.69 6.78 -4.09
C LEU A 3 4.26 5.69 -3.11
N LEU A 4 2.96 5.60 -2.84
CA LEU A 4 2.35 4.55 -2.07
C LEU A 4 1.69 3.57 -3.05
N GLN A 5 2.16 2.34 -3.12
CA GLN A 5 1.57 1.33 -4.00
C GLN A 5 0.90 0.26 -3.15
N GLU A 6 -0.38 0.02 -3.41
CA GLU A 6 -1.14 -1.05 -2.79
C GLU A 6 -1.30 -2.19 -3.78
N ILE A 7 -0.72 -3.33 -3.43
CA ILE A 7 -0.90 -4.60 -4.13
C ILE A 7 -2.13 -5.28 -3.53
N ASN A 8 -3.26 -5.21 -4.23
CA ASN A 8 -4.54 -5.76 -3.78
C ASN A 8 -4.96 -6.96 -4.61
N VAL A 9 -5.95 -7.71 -4.10
CA VAL A 9 -6.56 -8.82 -4.82
C VAL A 9 -8.08 -8.77 -4.65
N ARG A 10 -8.81 -9.17 -5.70
CA ARG A 10 -10.27 -9.27 -5.63
C ARG A 10 -10.72 -10.17 -4.48
N GLY A 11 -11.66 -9.68 -3.67
CA GLY A 11 -12.22 -10.41 -2.52
C GLY A 11 -11.48 -10.21 -1.18
N CYS A 12 -10.41 -9.42 -1.16
CA CYS A 12 -9.64 -9.12 0.05
C CYS A 12 -10.37 -8.12 0.97
N VAL A 13 -10.74 -8.56 2.17
CA VAL A 13 -11.42 -7.73 3.19
C VAL A 13 -10.48 -6.64 3.72
N ASP A 14 -9.21 -6.98 3.94
CA ASP A 14 -8.19 -6.06 4.46
C ASP A 14 -7.83 -4.94 3.47
N CYS A 15 -7.87 -5.24 2.17
CA CYS A 15 -7.65 -4.26 1.10
C CYS A 15 -8.75 -3.19 1.13
N LYS A 16 -10.02 -3.58 1.25
CA LYS A 16 -11.14 -2.63 1.42
C LYS A 16 -11.02 -1.80 2.71
N ARG A 17 -10.48 -2.39 3.78
CA ARG A 17 -10.25 -1.68 5.04
C ARG A 17 -9.17 -0.61 4.86
N PHE A 18 -8.08 -0.96 4.17
CA PHE A 18 -7.02 -0.03 3.84
C PHE A 18 -7.52 1.13 2.97
N GLU A 19 -8.27 0.85 1.90
CA GLU A 19 -8.82 1.88 1.02
C GLU A 19 -9.68 2.89 1.80
N LYS A 20 -10.58 2.42 2.67
CA LYS A 20 -11.38 3.31 3.54
C LYS A 20 -10.54 4.20 4.45
N TRP A 21 -9.47 3.63 5.02
CA TRP A 21 -8.55 4.39 5.84
C TRP A 21 -7.79 5.42 5.00
N TRP A 22 -7.30 5.03 3.82
CA TRP A 22 -6.57 5.92 2.92
C TRP A 22 -7.44 7.10 2.46
N GLU A 23 -8.69 6.87 2.10
CA GLU A 23 -9.63 7.94 1.74
C GLU A 23 -9.78 9.01 2.84
N SER A 24 -9.66 8.61 4.11
CA SER A 24 -9.69 9.53 5.25
C SER A 24 -8.32 10.19 5.50
N ALA A 25 -7.23 9.44 5.30
CA ALA A 25 -5.88 9.88 5.59
C ALA A 25 -5.28 10.78 4.49
N LYS A 26 -5.65 10.55 3.22
CA LYS A 26 -5.09 11.26 2.05
C LYS A 26 -5.20 12.78 2.15
N ALA A 27 -6.21 13.29 2.84
CA ALA A 27 -6.38 14.73 3.07
C ALA A 27 -5.21 15.35 3.87
N GLY A 28 -4.57 14.55 4.73
CA GLY A 28 -3.38 14.94 5.48
C GLY A 28 -2.06 14.68 4.76
N PHE A 29 -2.10 14.06 3.58
CA PHE A 29 -0.92 13.60 2.84
C PHE A 29 -0.92 14.14 1.40
N GLN A 30 -0.62 15.44 1.24
CA GLN A 30 -0.67 16.10 -0.07
C GLN A 30 0.48 15.68 -0.99
N ASN A 31 1.58 15.20 -0.41
CA ASN A 31 2.77 14.77 -1.16
C ASN A 31 2.80 13.27 -1.41
N VAL A 32 1.71 12.53 -1.14
CA VAL A 32 1.63 11.08 -1.31
C VAL A 32 0.63 10.73 -2.42
N THR A 33 1.07 9.87 -3.34
CA THR A 33 0.23 9.34 -4.42
C THR A 33 -0.02 7.86 -4.21
N LEU A 34 -1.29 7.47 -4.09
CA LEU A 34 -1.68 6.05 -4.02
C LEU A 34 -1.86 5.47 -5.42
N GLU A 35 -1.15 4.37 -5.70
CA GLU A 35 -1.31 3.54 -6.89
C GLU A 35 -1.83 2.17 -6.46
N GLN A 36 -3.04 1.80 -6.91
CA GLN A 36 -3.59 0.47 -6.69
C GLN A 36 -3.19 -0.46 -7.83
N ILE A 37 -2.59 -1.59 -7.50
CA ILE A 37 -2.13 -2.60 -8.45
C ILE A 37 -2.77 -3.93 -8.08
N ASP A 38 -3.44 -4.56 -9.04
CA ASP A 38 -3.99 -5.89 -8.83
C ASP A 38 -2.85 -6.92 -8.86
N ALA A 39 -2.74 -7.74 -7.81
CA ALA A 39 -1.73 -8.79 -7.64
C ALA A 39 -1.77 -9.84 -8.75
N THR A 40 -2.91 -10.01 -9.44
CA THR A 40 -3.09 -10.94 -10.55
C THR A 40 -2.70 -10.34 -11.90
N SER A 41 -2.47 -9.02 -11.97
CA SER A 41 -1.95 -8.37 -13.17
C SER A 41 -0.46 -8.70 -13.38
N PRO A 42 0.06 -8.65 -14.62
CA PRO A 42 1.48 -8.90 -14.88
C PRO A 42 2.42 -8.00 -14.05
N LYS A 43 2.06 -6.70 -13.91
CA LYS A 43 2.79 -5.73 -13.07
C LYS A 43 2.73 -6.12 -11.59
N GLY A 44 1.55 -6.53 -11.11
CA GLY A 44 1.36 -6.99 -9.73
C GLY A 44 2.17 -8.23 -9.42
N GLN A 45 2.15 -9.24 -10.30
CA GLN A 45 2.92 -10.48 -10.12
C GLN A 45 4.42 -10.21 -10.06
N GLU A 46 4.96 -9.33 -10.92
CA GLU A 46 6.37 -8.94 -10.87
C GLU A 46 6.73 -8.32 -9.52
N ILE A 47 5.88 -7.43 -9.00
CA ILE A 47 6.08 -6.78 -7.71
C ILE A 47 5.97 -7.78 -6.54
N VAL A 48 4.98 -8.66 -6.57
CA VAL A 48 4.79 -9.73 -5.58
C VAL A 48 6.04 -10.62 -5.51
N LEU A 49 6.59 -11.00 -6.66
CA LEU A 49 7.81 -11.80 -6.74
C LEU A 49 9.03 -11.00 -6.27
N LYS A 50 9.19 -9.77 -6.77
CA LYS A 50 10.32 -8.88 -6.44
C LYS A 50 10.42 -8.58 -4.95
N HIS A 51 9.28 -8.38 -4.30
CA HIS A 51 9.19 -8.05 -2.88
C HIS A 51 8.83 -9.23 -1.99
N SER A 52 8.66 -10.43 -2.55
CA SER A 52 8.22 -11.64 -1.81
C SER A 52 6.96 -11.40 -0.97
N ILE A 53 5.94 -10.79 -1.57
CA ILE A 53 4.67 -10.48 -0.91
C ILE A 53 3.89 -11.79 -0.70
N MET A 54 3.94 -12.32 0.53
CA MET A 54 3.26 -13.58 0.87
C MET A 54 1.81 -13.41 1.30
N ALA A 55 1.36 -12.17 1.56
CA ALA A 55 0.01 -11.87 2.02
C ALA A 55 -0.51 -10.57 1.40
N SER A 56 -1.82 -10.52 1.14
CA SER A 56 -2.50 -9.33 0.60
C SER A 56 -3.24 -8.57 1.72
N PRO A 57 -3.30 -7.23 1.65
CA PRO A 57 -2.64 -6.35 0.68
C PRO A 57 -1.13 -6.21 0.91
N GLY A 58 -0.37 -6.00 -0.17
CA GLY A 58 1.04 -5.60 -0.10
C GLY A 58 1.18 -4.09 -0.16
N ILE A 59 1.69 -3.45 0.87
CA ILE A 59 1.93 -2.01 0.91
C ILE A 59 3.39 -1.73 0.61
N ILE A 60 3.61 -0.92 -0.40
CA ILE A 60 4.93 -0.50 -0.86
C ILE A 60 5.01 1.02 -0.78
N VAL A 61 6.08 1.53 -0.19
CA VAL A 61 6.33 2.96 -0.04
C VAL A 61 7.65 3.28 -0.76
N ASN A 62 7.61 4.14 -1.77
CA ASN A 62 8.75 4.49 -2.62
C ASN A 62 9.50 3.29 -3.21
N GLY A 63 8.77 2.23 -3.57
CA GLY A 63 9.35 1.00 -4.12
C GLY A 63 9.96 0.08 -3.05
N GLU A 64 9.81 0.37 -1.76
CA GLU A 64 10.20 -0.52 -0.66
C GLU A 64 8.97 -1.19 -0.05
N LEU A 65 9.04 -2.50 0.20
CA LEU A 65 7.97 -3.22 0.88
C LEU A 65 7.87 -2.72 2.31
N PHE A 66 6.73 -2.13 2.65
CA PHE A 66 6.44 -1.69 4.00
C PHE A 66 5.74 -2.80 4.81
N SER A 67 4.74 -3.44 4.20
CA SER A 67 3.98 -4.52 4.85
C SER A 67 3.38 -5.43 3.80
N ALA A 68 3.23 -6.72 4.12
CA ALA A 68 2.49 -7.68 3.32
C ALA A 68 1.44 -8.34 4.21
N GLY A 69 0.16 -8.22 3.86
CA GLY A 69 -0.97 -8.67 4.68
C GLY A 69 -1.61 -7.54 5.48
N GLY A 70 -2.19 -7.89 6.64
CA GLY A 70 -2.90 -6.96 7.52
C GLY A 70 -2.13 -5.66 7.77
N VAL A 71 -2.62 -4.56 7.17
CA VAL A 71 -1.92 -3.27 7.20
C VAL A 71 -2.06 -2.63 8.57
N ASN A 72 -0.93 -2.36 9.21
CA ASN A 72 -0.91 -1.50 10.38
C ASN A 72 -0.96 -0.03 9.94
N THR A 73 -2.17 0.51 9.86
CA THR A 73 -2.44 1.90 9.45
C THR A 73 -1.74 2.92 10.36
N GLY A 74 -1.56 2.62 11.65
CA GLY A 74 -0.80 3.46 12.57
C GLY A 74 0.69 3.57 12.20
N ALA A 75 1.33 2.42 12.00
CA ALA A 75 2.74 2.37 11.58
C ALA A 75 2.95 3.03 10.20
N LEU A 76 2.02 2.80 9.27
CA LEU A 76 2.08 3.42 7.94
C LEU A 76 1.92 4.94 8.01
N THR A 77 0.98 5.44 8.82
CA THR A 77 0.81 6.89 9.05
C THR A 77 2.10 7.51 9.54
N GLN A 78 2.74 6.89 10.53
CA GLN A 78 4.00 7.38 11.08
C GLN A 78 5.09 7.42 10.01
N LYS A 79 5.24 6.33 9.25
CA LYS A 79 6.22 6.25 8.16
C LYS A 79 6.01 7.33 7.10
N LEU A 80 4.77 7.57 6.68
CA LEU A 80 4.45 8.62 5.71
C LEU A 80 4.77 10.02 6.25
N LYS A 81 4.48 10.27 7.54
CA LYS A 81 4.85 11.53 8.21
C LYS A 81 6.36 11.71 8.31
N GLU A 82 7.11 10.66 8.64
CA GLU A 82 8.58 10.69 8.70
C GLU A 82 9.20 11.01 7.33
N LEU A 83 8.56 10.54 6.25
CA LEU A 83 8.99 10.82 4.88
C LEU A 83 8.58 12.22 4.38
N GLY A 84 7.92 13.03 5.22
CA GLY A 84 7.46 14.39 4.87
C GLY A 84 6.21 14.42 4.00
N GLY A 85 5.32 13.42 4.19
CA GLY A 85 4.00 13.34 3.58
C GLY A 85 3.00 14.34 4.14
#